data_AF-A0A9X0CG80-F1
#
_entry.id   AF-A0A9X0CG80-F1
#
_cell.length_a   1.000
_cell.length_b   1.000
_cell.length_c   1.000
_cell.angle_alpha   90.00
_cell.angle_beta   90.00
_cell.angle_gamma   90.00
#
_symmetry.space_group_name_H-M   'P 1'
#
loop_
_entity.id
_entity.type
_entity.pdbx_description
1 polymer ?
#
loop_
_entity_poly.entity_id
_entity_poly.type
_entity_poly.pdbx_seq_one_letter_code
_entity_poly.pdbx_strand_id
1 'polypeptide(L)'
;MPRFQDLLQNSFARGSSHSCWDKMPNKKKNNQARNPFYFFMVSLRPQLERQGVVLENGMQSLAEIAGPRWKDLPEHEKEVYQEMARQDKANKRYRPARNDRMDCTGEYISKRVDTVSLNEKRRKEEREEVKRGWLPGRAVCDERFYMVGFMSCYDLPDDGFLPCEVGAVEYSLNGGILRKMHYFIKPGEIKVGLRYTAMSTSERTHQIPVEGLAKKDDTYRKIWLDLLHFVNPEQTVIFPPVYCRISETKQN
;
A
#
# COMPACT_ATOMS: atom_id res chain seq x y z
N MET A 1 -2.68 43.09 60.61
CA MET A 1 -4.07 43.38 61.07
C MET A 1 -4.34 44.83 60.73
N PRO A 2 -5.37 45.20 59.94
CA PRO A 2 -6.68 44.56 59.69
C PRO A 2 -6.94 44.14 58.21
N ARG A 3 -7.58 42.98 57.97
CA ARG A 3 -8.97 42.74 57.44
C ARG A 3 -9.19 43.28 56.02
N PHE A 4 -9.29 42.51 54.92
CA PHE A 4 -10.15 41.34 54.59
C PHE A 4 -11.64 41.57 54.87
N GLN A 5 -12.42 41.59 53.78
CA GLN A 5 -13.86 41.80 53.59
C GLN A 5 -14.26 43.20 53.13
N ASP A 6 -14.88 43.19 51.94
CA ASP A 6 -15.78 44.19 51.33
C ASP A 6 -15.29 44.77 50.01
N LEU A 7 -15.48 44.00 48.94
CA LEU A 7 -15.74 44.47 47.57
C LEU A 7 -16.21 43.28 46.71
N LEU A 8 -17.39 42.76 47.05
CA LEU A 8 -18.16 41.86 46.19
C LEU A 8 -19.56 42.46 46.01
N GLN A 9 -19.70 43.34 45.03
CA GLN A 9 -20.97 43.56 44.33
C GLN A 9 -20.77 44.36 43.04
N ASN A 10 -21.43 43.88 41.99
CA ASN A 10 -21.76 44.55 40.73
C ASN A 10 -20.70 44.70 39.65
N SER A 11 -20.58 43.66 38.81
CA SER A 11 -20.63 43.83 37.36
C SER A 11 -20.97 42.50 36.65
N PHE A 12 -22.23 42.05 36.77
CA PHE A 12 -22.80 41.04 35.88
C PHE A 12 -23.16 41.71 34.55
N ALA A 13 -22.16 41.97 33.71
CA ALA A 13 -22.35 42.38 32.33
C ALA A 13 -22.28 41.15 31.42
N ARG A 14 -23.40 40.92 30.75
CA ARG A 14 -23.75 39.82 29.87
C ARG A 14 -22.70 39.61 28.77
N GLY A 15 -21.86 38.59 28.93
CA GLY A 15 -21.12 37.98 27.83
C GLY A 15 -22.04 37.03 27.08
N SER A 16 -22.64 37.52 25.99
CA SER A 16 -23.38 36.72 25.02
C SER A 16 -22.45 35.66 24.42
N SER A 17 -22.59 34.43 24.89
CA SER A 17 -22.13 33.22 24.22
C SER A 17 -22.88 33.12 22.89
N HIS A 18 -22.35 33.75 21.84
CA HIS A 18 -22.72 33.41 20.48
C HIS A 18 -22.18 32.01 20.20
N SER A 19 -23.04 31.03 20.43
CA SER A 19 -22.86 29.66 19.99
C SER A 19 -22.78 29.66 18.46
N CYS A 20 -21.57 29.62 17.91
CA CYS A 20 -21.29 29.43 16.49
C CYS A 20 -21.60 27.97 16.09
N TRP A 21 -22.87 27.59 16.20
CA TRP A 21 -23.45 26.47 15.46
C TRP A 21 -24.21 27.06 14.29
N ASP A 22 -23.47 27.77 13.43
CA ASP A 22 -24.02 28.17 12.15
C ASP A 22 -24.24 26.90 11.34
N LYS A 23 -25.47 26.73 10.87
CA LYS A 23 -25.96 25.50 10.25
C LYS A 23 -25.08 25.16 9.04
N MET A 24 -24.19 24.17 9.20
CA MET A 24 -23.49 23.59 8.05
C MET A 24 -24.54 23.17 7.00
N PRO A 25 -24.50 23.68 5.76
CA PRO A 25 -25.43 23.25 4.74
C PRO A 25 -25.22 21.75 4.51
N ASN A 26 -26.26 20.98 4.84
CA ASN A 26 -26.32 19.53 4.71
C ASN A 26 -25.89 19.12 3.28
N LYS A 27 -24.65 18.65 3.11
CA LYS A 27 -24.06 18.17 1.84
C LYS A 27 -24.69 16.84 1.36
N LYS A 28 -25.99 16.61 1.60
CA LYS A 28 -26.77 15.48 1.07
C LYS A 28 -27.36 15.73 -0.32
N LYS A 29 -27.10 16.88 -0.96
CA LYS A 29 -27.73 17.26 -2.24
C LYS A 29 -26.97 16.87 -3.52
N ASN A 30 -25.77 16.30 -3.46
CA ASN A 30 -25.01 16.03 -4.70
C ASN A 30 -25.22 14.62 -5.30
N ASN A 31 -26.16 13.83 -4.76
CA ASN A 31 -26.35 12.44 -5.21
C ASN A 31 -27.78 12.09 -5.66
N GLN A 32 -28.68 13.06 -5.77
CA GLN A 32 -29.99 12.82 -6.35
C GLN A 32 -29.87 12.60 -7.88
N ALA A 33 -30.61 11.64 -8.42
CA ALA A 33 -30.71 11.44 -9.87
C ALA A 33 -31.28 12.72 -10.49
N ARG A 34 -30.69 13.17 -11.61
CA ARG A 34 -31.16 14.39 -12.26
C ARG A 34 -32.49 14.10 -12.96
N ASN A 35 -33.44 15.01 -12.86
CA ASN A 35 -34.77 14.92 -13.48
C ASN A 35 -34.67 15.16 -15.00
N PRO A 36 -35.52 14.56 -15.85
CA PRO A 36 -35.62 14.87 -17.29
C PRO A 36 -35.58 16.38 -17.62
N PHE A 37 -36.29 17.21 -16.86
CA PHE A 37 -36.32 18.67 -17.06
C PHE A 37 -34.92 19.32 -16.91
N TYR A 38 -34.04 18.74 -16.08
CA TYR A 38 -32.67 19.23 -15.92
C TYR A 38 -31.87 19.08 -17.21
N PHE A 39 -32.00 17.94 -17.91
CA PHE A 39 -31.28 17.70 -19.16
C PHE A 39 -31.77 18.63 -20.28
N PHE A 40 -33.07 18.94 -20.30
CA PHE A 40 -33.64 19.94 -21.19
C PHE A 40 -33.11 21.35 -20.93
N MET A 41 -33.01 21.77 -19.66
CA MET A 41 -32.41 23.07 -19.35
C MET A 41 -30.96 23.15 -19.82
N VAL A 42 -30.17 22.10 -19.59
CA VAL A 42 -28.76 22.04 -20.01
C VAL A 42 -28.63 22.10 -21.54
N SER A 43 -29.50 21.43 -22.30
CA SER A 43 -29.47 21.49 -23.76
C SER A 43 -29.93 22.85 -24.33
N LEU A 44 -30.85 23.52 -23.64
CA LEU A 44 -31.41 24.81 -24.03
C LEU A 44 -30.45 25.98 -23.78
N ARG A 45 -29.64 25.91 -22.72
CA ARG A 45 -28.67 26.95 -22.33
C ARG A 45 -27.77 27.44 -23.50
N PRO A 46 -27.04 26.58 -24.23
CA PRO A 46 -26.17 27.02 -25.32
C PRO A 46 -26.94 27.55 -26.54
N GLN A 47 -28.25 27.30 -26.64
CA GLN A 47 -29.10 27.89 -27.69
C GLN A 47 -29.47 29.33 -27.32
N LEU A 48 -29.77 29.59 -26.04
CA LEU A 48 -30.07 30.93 -25.53
C LEU A 48 -28.84 31.84 -25.53
N GLU A 49 -27.66 31.29 -25.20
CA GLU A 49 -26.39 32.02 -25.26
C GLU A 49 -26.06 32.44 -26.72
N ARG A 50 -26.35 31.58 -27.71
CA ARG A 50 -26.22 31.91 -29.14
C ARG A 50 -27.22 32.96 -29.62
N GLN A 51 -28.36 33.08 -28.96
CA GLN A 51 -29.37 34.11 -29.20
C GLN A 51 -29.04 35.43 -28.46
N GLY A 52 -27.90 35.51 -27.76
CA GLY A 52 -27.45 36.72 -27.05
C GLY A 52 -28.16 36.97 -25.73
N VAL A 53 -28.88 35.97 -25.18
CA VAL A 53 -29.59 36.11 -23.90
C VAL A 53 -28.61 35.95 -22.74
N VAL A 54 -28.44 37.01 -21.94
CA VAL A 54 -27.60 36.99 -20.74
C VAL A 54 -28.39 36.42 -19.56
N LEU A 55 -27.94 35.27 -19.03
CA LEU A 55 -28.57 34.61 -17.89
C LEU A 55 -27.99 35.16 -16.57
N GLU A 56 -28.51 36.29 -16.09
CA GLU A 56 -28.01 37.00 -14.90
C GLU A 56 -28.00 36.14 -13.62
N ASN A 57 -29.05 35.35 -13.37
CA ASN A 57 -29.16 34.46 -12.21
C ASN A 57 -28.90 32.97 -12.54
N GLY A 58 -28.19 32.70 -13.65
CA GLY A 58 -27.77 31.37 -14.06
C GLY A 58 -28.93 30.38 -14.23
N MET A 59 -28.98 29.32 -13.41
CA MET A 59 -29.97 28.24 -13.53
C MET A 59 -31.41 28.65 -13.19
N GLN A 60 -31.62 29.71 -12.38
CA GLN A 60 -32.97 30.18 -12.04
C GLN A 60 -33.62 30.89 -13.22
N SER A 61 -32.92 31.86 -13.83
CA SER A 61 -33.38 32.53 -15.06
C SER A 61 -33.59 31.54 -16.20
N LEU A 62 -32.75 30.50 -16.28
CA LEU A 62 -32.90 29.43 -17.25
C LEU A 62 -34.17 28.60 -17.01
N ALA A 63 -34.52 28.30 -15.76
CA ALA A 63 -35.74 27.55 -15.42
C ALA A 63 -37.02 28.32 -15.73
N GLU A 64 -37.00 29.65 -15.57
CA GLU A 64 -38.13 30.53 -15.92
C GLU A 64 -38.39 30.56 -17.44
N ILE A 65 -37.33 30.57 -18.25
CA ILE A 65 -37.44 30.53 -19.72
C ILE A 65 -37.76 29.11 -20.22
N ALA A 66 -37.16 28.09 -19.60
CA ALA A 66 -37.34 26.69 -19.99
C ALA A 66 -38.70 26.12 -19.55
N GLY A 67 -39.30 26.64 -18.48
CA GLY A 67 -40.56 26.13 -17.91
C GLY A 67 -41.72 26.13 -18.90
N PRO A 68 -42.04 27.25 -19.56
CA PRO A 68 -43.07 27.31 -20.60
C PRO A 68 -42.72 26.43 -21.81
N ARG A 69 -41.47 26.52 -22.31
CA ARG A 69 -41.01 25.74 -23.47
C ARG A 69 -41.05 24.24 -23.24
N TRP A 70 -40.82 23.79 -22.01
CA TRP A 70 -40.95 22.38 -21.63
C TRP A 70 -42.41 21.93 -21.59
N LYS A 71 -43.35 22.78 -21.19
CA LYS A 71 -44.79 22.44 -21.18
C LYS A 71 -45.29 22.24 -22.61
N ASP A 72 -44.89 23.12 -23.52
CA ASP A 72 -45.31 23.12 -24.93
C ASP A 72 -44.57 22.10 -25.80
N LEU A 73 -43.52 21.45 -25.27
CA LEU A 73 -42.73 20.46 -25.99
C LEU A 73 -43.56 19.19 -26.29
N PRO A 74 -43.53 18.65 -27.51
CA PRO A 74 -44.25 17.42 -27.83
C PRO A 74 -43.66 16.20 -27.10
N GLU A 75 -44.50 15.20 -26.82
CA GLU A 75 -44.13 14.08 -25.94
C GLU A 75 -42.93 13.27 -26.45
N HIS A 76 -42.78 13.13 -27.77
CA HIS A 76 -41.65 12.43 -28.38
C HIS A 76 -40.30 13.11 -28.13
N GLU A 77 -40.26 14.45 -28.01
CA GLU A 77 -39.04 15.18 -27.67
C GLU A 77 -38.76 15.11 -26.16
N LYS A 78 -39.81 15.08 -25.33
CA LYS A 78 -39.69 14.85 -23.88
C LYS A 78 -39.09 13.48 -23.57
N GLU A 79 -39.45 12.46 -24.34
CA GLU A 79 -38.98 11.08 -24.18
C GLU A 79 -37.44 10.96 -24.26
N VAL A 80 -36.80 11.73 -25.14
CA VAL A 80 -35.34 11.77 -25.26
C VAL A 80 -34.67 12.22 -23.96
N TYR A 81 -35.25 13.22 -23.27
CA TYR A 81 -34.76 13.68 -21.97
C TYR A 81 -35.13 12.74 -20.82
N GLN A 82 -36.25 12.01 -20.94
CA GLN A 82 -36.62 10.96 -20.00
C GLN A 82 -35.61 9.80 -20.04
N GLU A 83 -35.19 9.40 -21.23
CA GLU A 83 -34.18 8.35 -21.41
C GLU A 83 -32.81 8.80 -20.89
N MET A 84 -32.39 10.05 -21.12
CA MET A 84 -31.17 10.60 -20.51
C MET A 84 -31.21 10.55 -18.97
N ALA A 85 -32.35 10.86 -18.35
CA ALA A 85 -32.50 10.78 -16.90
C ALA A 85 -32.48 9.34 -16.39
N ARG A 86 -33.07 8.40 -17.14
CA ARG A 86 -33.01 6.96 -16.84
C ARG A 86 -31.57 6.46 -16.89
N GLN A 87 -30.79 6.88 -17.88
CA GLN A 87 -29.38 6.54 -18.03
C GLN A 87 -28.50 7.15 -16.92
N ASP A 88 -28.70 8.39 -16.49
CA ASP A 88 -27.96 8.96 -15.34
C ASP A 88 -28.23 8.18 -14.04
N LYS A 89 -29.48 7.73 -13.85
CA LYS A 89 -29.87 6.90 -12.69
C LYS A 89 -29.23 5.51 -12.74
N ALA A 90 -29.15 4.90 -13.92
CA ALA A 90 -28.47 3.61 -14.12
C ALA A 90 -26.95 3.72 -13.96
N ASN A 91 -26.33 4.73 -14.56
CA ASN A 91 -24.89 5.00 -14.47
C ASN A 91 -24.44 5.29 -13.03
N LYS A 92 -25.29 5.91 -12.20
CA LYS A 92 -25.00 6.09 -10.76
C LYS A 92 -25.03 4.80 -9.95
N ARG A 93 -25.82 3.79 -10.35
CA ARG A 93 -25.80 2.47 -9.71
C ARG A 93 -24.52 1.70 -10.00
N TYR A 94 -23.92 1.95 -11.17
CA TYR A 94 -22.70 1.28 -11.62
C TYR A 94 -21.40 2.07 -11.35
N ARG A 95 -21.49 3.29 -10.81
CA ARG A 95 -20.30 4.01 -10.37
C ARG A 95 -19.78 3.37 -9.09
N PRO A 96 -18.51 2.91 -9.03
CA PRO A 96 -17.90 2.53 -7.77
C PRO A 96 -18.03 3.69 -6.81
N ALA A 97 -18.40 3.39 -5.56
CA ALA A 97 -18.66 4.41 -4.55
C ALA A 97 -17.48 5.38 -4.49
N ARG A 98 -17.75 6.68 -4.66
CA ARG A 98 -16.78 7.79 -4.58
C ARG A 98 -16.25 8.00 -3.14
N ASN A 99 -16.20 6.93 -2.35
CA ASN A 99 -15.76 6.90 -0.96
C ASN A 99 -14.38 6.26 -0.84
N ASP A 100 -13.61 6.27 -1.93
CA ASP A 100 -12.24 5.85 -1.91
C ASP A 100 -11.42 6.98 -1.29
N ARG A 101 -11.20 6.87 0.02
CA ARG A 101 -10.49 7.87 0.81
C ARG A 101 -9.04 7.89 0.34
N MET A 102 -8.52 9.08 0.06
CA MET A 102 -7.10 9.28 -0.22
C MET A 102 -6.35 9.48 1.09
N ASP A 103 -5.09 9.07 1.13
CA ASP A 103 -4.18 9.41 2.21
C ASP A 103 -3.52 10.80 2.00
N CYS A 104 -2.65 11.20 2.92
CA CYS A 104 -1.93 12.48 2.85
C CYS A 104 -0.90 12.56 1.72
N THR A 105 -0.60 11.44 1.04
CA THR A 105 0.25 11.35 -0.15
C THR A 105 -0.56 11.37 -1.46
N GLY A 106 -1.90 11.41 -1.37
CA GLY A 106 -2.80 11.46 -2.52
C GLY A 106 -3.07 10.09 -3.15
N GLU A 107 -2.67 9.00 -2.49
CA GLU A 107 -2.94 7.64 -2.95
C GLU A 107 -4.26 7.14 -2.37
N TYR A 108 -4.98 6.34 -3.16
CA TYR A 108 -6.23 5.73 -2.72
C TYR A 108 -5.97 4.63 -1.70
N ILE A 109 -6.66 4.67 -0.56
CA ILE A 109 -6.55 3.65 0.49
C ILE A 109 -6.97 2.26 -0.04
N SER A 110 -7.92 2.17 -0.98
CA SER A 110 -8.27 0.89 -1.62
C SER A 110 -7.14 0.24 -2.42
N LYS A 111 -6.18 1.04 -2.90
CA LYS A 111 -5.03 0.58 -3.68
C LYS A 111 -3.87 0.15 -2.80
N ARG A 112 -3.95 0.33 -1.47
CA ARG A 112 -2.97 -0.22 -0.55
C ARG A 112 -3.08 -1.73 -0.60
N VAL A 113 -2.13 -2.33 -1.31
CA VAL A 113 -1.91 -3.77 -1.27
C VAL A 113 -1.29 -4.05 0.09
N ASP A 114 -2.01 -4.80 0.93
CA ASP A 114 -1.44 -5.32 2.16
C ASP A 114 -0.44 -6.43 1.80
N THR A 115 0.81 -6.01 1.55
CA THR A 115 1.91 -6.89 1.16
C THR A 115 2.17 -7.94 2.23
N VAL A 116 1.88 -7.64 3.51
CA VAL A 116 1.97 -8.59 4.61
C VAL A 116 0.97 -9.72 4.41
N SER A 117 -0.31 -9.41 4.19
CA SER A 117 -1.35 -10.43 3.98
C SER A 117 -1.09 -11.30 2.74
N LEU A 118 -0.59 -10.70 1.66
CA LEU A 118 -0.24 -11.42 0.43
C LEU A 118 0.96 -12.35 0.66
N ASN A 119 2.01 -11.88 1.34
CA ASN A 119 3.19 -12.67 1.65
C ASN A 119 2.85 -13.82 2.62
N GLU A 120 1.98 -13.61 3.60
CA GLU A 120 1.51 -14.66 4.50
C GLU A 120 0.74 -15.75 3.76
N LYS A 121 -0.16 -15.35 2.85
CA LYS A 121 -0.91 -16.29 2.01
C LYS A 121 0.03 -17.12 1.13
N ARG A 122 0.97 -16.45 0.44
CA ARG A 122 1.98 -17.12 -0.40
C ARG A 122 2.80 -18.13 0.40
N ARG A 123 3.31 -17.72 1.57
CA ARG A 123 4.06 -18.60 2.46
C ARG A 123 3.25 -19.79 2.97
N LYS A 124 1.94 -19.60 3.18
CA LYS A 124 1.06 -20.71 3.57
C LYS A 124 0.95 -21.71 2.42
N GLU A 125 0.74 -21.24 1.21
CA GLU A 125 0.63 -22.08 0.01
C GLU A 125 1.94 -22.85 -0.26
N GLU A 126 3.10 -22.17 -0.19
CA GLU A 126 4.43 -22.78 -0.31
C GLU A 126 4.66 -23.86 0.76
N ARG A 127 4.30 -23.60 2.03
CA ARG A 127 4.42 -24.59 3.11
C ARG A 127 3.58 -25.83 2.86
N GLU A 128 2.35 -25.65 2.40
CA GLU A 128 1.47 -26.79 2.10
C GLU A 128 1.95 -27.56 0.87
N GLU A 129 2.56 -26.90 -0.10
CA GLU A 129 3.21 -27.57 -1.24
C GLU A 129 4.38 -28.45 -0.83
N VAL A 130 5.27 -27.91 0.01
CA VAL A 130 6.41 -28.67 0.52
C VAL A 130 5.96 -29.89 1.32
N LYS A 131 4.95 -29.72 2.20
CA LYS A 131 4.38 -30.84 2.97
C LYS A 131 3.77 -31.93 2.09
N ARG A 132 3.17 -31.58 0.94
CA ARG A 132 2.64 -32.56 -0.01
C ARG A 132 3.74 -33.41 -0.65
N GLY A 133 4.95 -32.89 -0.76
CA GLY A 133 6.12 -33.59 -1.29
C GLY A 133 6.84 -34.49 -0.28
N TRP A 134 6.50 -34.41 1.01
CA TRP A 134 7.18 -35.19 2.05
C TRP A 134 6.92 -36.68 1.95
N LEU A 135 7.96 -37.47 2.23
CA LEU A 135 7.88 -38.91 2.31
C LEU A 135 6.90 -39.34 3.42
N PRO A 136 6.12 -40.42 3.21
CA PRO A 136 5.09 -40.83 4.14
C PRO A 136 5.66 -41.39 5.45
N GLY A 137 4.93 -41.19 6.54
CA GLY A 137 5.25 -41.78 7.85
C GLY A 137 6.59 -41.31 8.40
N ARG A 138 7.45 -42.24 8.83
CA ARG A 138 8.77 -41.93 9.39
C ARG A 138 9.83 -41.58 8.35
N ALA A 139 9.56 -41.81 7.06
CA ALA A 139 10.53 -41.52 6.01
C ALA A 139 10.79 -40.02 5.83
N VAL A 140 9.88 -39.15 6.29
CA VAL A 140 10.12 -37.70 6.39
C VAL A 140 11.35 -37.37 7.25
N CYS A 141 11.75 -38.28 8.15
CA CYS A 141 12.95 -38.07 8.96
C CYS A 141 14.25 -38.11 8.16
N ASP A 142 14.22 -38.70 6.97
CA ASP A 142 15.34 -38.76 6.03
C ASP A 142 15.28 -37.65 4.97
N GLU A 143 14.23 -36.82 4.98
CA GLU A 143 14.09 -35.65 4.10
C GLU A 143 15.24 -34.65 4.31
N ARG A 144 15.71 -34.05 3.22
CA ARG A 144 16.83 -33.10 3.23
C ARG A 144 16.31 -31.66 3.27
N PHE A 145 16.62 -30.97 4.35
CA PHE A 145 16.31 -29.56 4.55
C PHE A 145 17.56 -28.71 4.37
N TYR A 146 17.48 -27.67 3.53
CA TYR A 146 18.59 -26.74 3.31
C TYR A 146 18.30 -25.43 4.03
N MET A 147 19.17 -25.02 4.95
CA MET A 147 19.05 -23.75 5.66
C MET A 147 20.20 -22.83 5.24
N VAL A 148 19.91 -21.55 4.99
CA VAL A 148 20.88 -20.53 4.63
C VAL A 148 20.74 -19.32 5.55
N GLY A 149 21.86 -18.68 5.87
CA GLY A 149 21.94 -17.43 6.60
C GLY A 149 22.98 -16.52 5.98
N PHE A 150 22.70 -15.22 5.97
CA PHE A 150 23.60 -14.18 5.47
C PHE A 150 23.83 -13.13 6.54
N MET A 151 25.09 -12.73 6.72
CA MET A 151 25.40 -11.50 7.46
C MET A 151 25.75 -10.39 6.46
N SER A 152 25.39 -9.16 6.82
CA SER A 152 25.65 -7.98 6.01
C SER A 152 26.31 -6.89 6.85
N CYS A 153 27.23 -6.13 6.24
CA CYS A 153 27.82 -4.95 6.86
C CYS A 153 26.75 -3.89 7.19
N TYR A 154 25.71 -3.78 6.37
CA TYR A 154 24.51 -2.98 6.63
C TYR A 154 23.35 -3.51 5.77
N ASP A 155 22.12 -3.28 6.23
CA ASP A 155 20.89 -3.46 5.46
C ASP A 155 20.05 -2.20 5.63
N LEU A 156 19.97 -1.39 4.57
CA LEU A 156 19.29 -0.11 4.56
C LEU A 156 18.18 -0.12 3.50
N PRO A 157 17.00 0.46 3.79
CA PRO A 157 15.87 0.46 2.86
C PRO A 157 16.20 1.04 1.48
N ASP A 158 16.94 2.15 1.43
CA ASP A 158 17.24 2.87 0.18
C ASP A 158 18.61 2.53 -0.41
N ASP A 159 19.58 2.16 0.45
CA ASP A 159 20.97 1.93 0.05
C ASP A 159 21.32 0.46 -0.18
N GLY A 160 20.36 -0.45 0.03
CA GLY A 160 20.51 -1.87 -0.19
C GLY A 160 21.24 -2.60 0.95
N PHE A 161 21.71 -3.80 0.64
CA PHE A 161 22.43 -4.68 1.58
C PHE A 161 23.83 -4.98 1.05
N LEU A 162 24.81 -5.05 1.94
CA LEU A 162 26.18 -5.41 1.60
C LEU A 162 26.59 -6.70 2.32
N PRO A 163 26.44 -7.88 1.70
CA PRO A 163 26.68 -9.15 2.37
C PRO A 163 28.18 -9.37 2.60
N CYS A 164 28.52 -9.86 3.78
CA CYS A 164 29.89 -10.13 4.22
C CYS A 164 30.12 -11.60 4.61
N GLU A 165 29.07 -12.38 4.78
CA GLU A 165 29.13 -13.79 5.12
C GLU A 165 27.92 -14.55 4.58
N VAL A 166 28.13 -15.79 4.19
CA VAL A 166 27.07 -16.77 3.93
C VAL A 166 27.40 -18.08 4.61
N GLY A 167 26.42 -18.64 5.31
CA GLY A 167 26.44 -19.99 5.84
C GLY A 167 25.26 -20.77 5.30
N ALA A 168 25.48 -22.02 4.88
CA ALA A 168 24.42 -22.94 4.52
C ALA A 168 24.65 -24.31 5.15
N VAL A 169 23.57 -24.99 5.52
CA VAL A 169 23.60 -26.34 6.09
C VAL A 169 22.57 -27.22 5.42
N GLU A 170 22.92 -28.47 5.19
CA GLU A 170 21.99 -29.54 4.86
C GLU A 170 21.70 -30.31 6.14
N TYR A 171 20.43 -30.52 6.44
CA TYR A 171 19.95 -31.13 7.65
C TYR A 171 18.89 -32.20 7.35
N SER A 172 18.90 -33.30 8.09
CA SER A 172 17.76 -34.23 8.19
C SER A 172 17.47 -34.55 9.65
N LEU A 173 16.26 -35.00 9.96
CA LEU A 173 15.88 -35.29 11.35
C LEU A 173 16.67 -36.48 11.91
N ASN A 174 16.89 -37.52 11.10
CA ASN A 174 17.68 -38.69 11.49
C ASN A 174 19.18 -38.41 11.49
N GLY A 175 19.67 -37.64 10.50
CA GLY A 175 21.10 -37.42 10.28
C GLY A 175 21.67 -36.19 11.00
N GLY A 176 20.82 -35.31 11.52
CA GLY A 176 21.27 -34.02 12.04
C GLY A 176 21.85 -33.16 10.92
N ILE A 177 22.98 -32.50 11.16
CA ILE A 177 23.67 -31.68 10.14
C ILE A 177 24.55 -32.59 9.27
N LEU A 178 24.16 -32.75 8.00
CA LEU A 178 24.81 -33.63 7.03
C LEU A 178 25.98 -32.95 6.33
N ARG A 179 25.77 -31.73 5.81
CA ARG A 179 26.80 -30.93 5.12
C ARG A 179 26.74 -29.48 5.57
N LYS A 180 27.86 -28.77 5.44
CA LYS A 180 28.01 -27.35 5.78
C LYS A 180 28.77 -26.64 4.67
N MET A 181 28.34 -25.44 4.33
CA MET A 181 29.03 -24.51 3.45
C MET A 181 29.15 -23.19 4.20
N HIS A 182 30.34 -22.58 4.16
CA HIS A 182 30.60 -21.31 4.82
C HIS A 182 31.61 -20.50 4.02
N TYR A 183 31.28 -19.24 3.77
CA TYR A 183 32.15 -18.29 3.07
C TYR A 183 32.03 -16.91 3.69
N PHE A 184 33.18 -16.25 3.84
CA PHE A 184 33.21 -14.80 3.92
C PHE A 184 33.09 -14.24 2.51
N ILE A 185 32.15 -13.33 2.32
CA ILE A 185 31.91 -12.63 1.07
C ILE A 185 32.72 -11.34 1.10
N LYS A 186 33.41 -11.00 0.02
CA LYS A 186 34.15 -9.73 -0.06
C LYS A 186 33.12 -8.59 -0.11
N PRO A 187 32.92 -7.80 0.97
CA PRO A 187 32.05 -6.65 0.88
C PRO A 187 32.73 -5.70 -0.12
N GLY A 188 32.02 -5.29 -1.16
CA GLY A 188 32.55 -4.35 -2.14
C GLY A 188 32.91 -2.99 -1.52
N GLU A 189 32.88 -1.95 -2.33
CA GLU A 189 33.09 -0.61 -1.79
C GLU A 189 31.90 -0.18 -0.91
N ILE A 190 32.21 0.21 0.34
CA ILE A 190 31.21 0.78 1.24
C ILE A 190 30.81 2.15 0.71
N LYS A 191 29.51 2.36 0.52
CA LYS A 191 28.98 3.62 0.02
C LYS A 191 29.42 4.79 0.91
N VAL A 192 29.75 5.92 0.28
CA VAL A 192 30.17 7.13 0.97
C VAL A 192 29.13 7.54 2.02
N GLY A 193 29.59 7.83 3.24
CA GLY A 193 28.73 8.17 4.38
C GLY A 193 28.29 6.98 5.24
N LEU A 194 28.39 5.73 4.76
CA LEU A 194 27.91 4.54 5.48
C LEU A 194 29.00 3.82 6.30
N ARG A 195 30.24 4.31 6.31
CA ARG A 195 31.35 3.63 7.00
C ARG A 195 31.11 3.45 8.49
N TYR A 196 30.57 4.47 9.17
CA TYR A 196 30.22 4.37 10.58
C TYR A 196 29.13 3.31 10.83
N THR A 197 28.07 3.29 10.01
CA THR A 197 27.00 2.30 10.10
C THR A 197 27.52 0.88 9.92
N ALA A 198 28.43 0.67 8.96
CA ALA A 198 29.07 -0.62 8.71
C ALA A 198 29.91 -1.07 9.91
N MET A 199 30.73 -0.17 10.47
CA MET A 199 31.55 -0.47 11.65
C MET A 199 30.69 -0.80 12.88
N SER A 200 29.68 0.03 13.18
CA SER A 200 28.79 -0.17 14.32
C SER A 200 27.98 -1.47 14.21
N THR A 201 27.52 -1.82 12.99
CA THR A 201 26.83 -3.08 12.74
C THR A 201 27.77 -4.25 12.97
N SER A 202 28.99 -4.18 12.44
CA SER A 202 30.01 -5.21 12.66
C SER A 202 30.26 -5.46 14.15
N GLU A 203 30.58 -4.42 14.92
CA GLU A 203 30.88 -4.52 16.35
C GLU A 203 29.73 -5.12 17.16
N ARG A 204 28.48 -4.75 16.81
CA ARG A 204 27.28 -5.20 17.53
C ARG A 204 26.84 -6.62 17.17
N THR A 205 27.19 -7.13 15.98
CA THR A 205 26.59 -8.34 15.42
C THR A 205 27.61 -9.44 15.12
N HIS A 206 28.26 -9.40 13.97
CA HIS A 206 29.06 -10.48 13.42
C HIS A 206 30.57 -10.33 13.66
N GLN A 207 31.03 -9.15 14.09
CA GLN A 207 32.44 -8.83 14.37
C GLN A 207 33.40 -9.09 13.20
N ILE A 208 32.88 -8.97 11.96
CA ILE A 208 33.68 -9.12 10.74
C ILE A 208 34.20 -7.73 10.38
N PRO A 209 35.54 -7.52 10.27
CA PRO A 209 36.11 -6.25 9.84
C PRO A 209 35.45 -5.73 8.58
N VAL A 210 35.27 -4.41 8.49
CA VAL A 210 34.62 -3.77 7.34
C VAL A 210 35.44 -3.92 6.05
N GLU A 211 36.74 -4.18 6.19
CA GLU A 211 37.67 -4.57 5.12
C GLU A 211 37.39 -5.98 4.56
N GLY A 212 36.62 -6.79 5.30
CA GLY A 212 36.25 -8.16 4.94
C GLY A 212 37.28 -9.22 5.36
N LEU A 213 36.81 -10.46 5.44
CA LEU A 213 37.63 -11.67 5.71
C LEU A 213 37.64 -12.66 4.53
N ALA A 214 37.13 -12.22 3.38
CA ALA A 214 37.03 -13.06 2.20
C ALA A 214 38.41 -13.44 1.66
N LYS A 215 38.57 -14.71 1.25
CA LYS A 215 39.78 -15.16 0.58
C LYS A 215 39.85 -14.52 -0.81
N LYS A 216 41.06 -14.32 -1.32
CA LYS A 216 41.28 -13.66 -2.63
C LYS A 216 40.57 -14.38 -3.79
N ASP A 217 40.48 -15.70 -3.73
CA ASP A 217 39.89 -16.54 -4.79
C ASP A 217 38.36 -16.71 -4.66
N ASP A 218 37.77 -16.29 -3.53
CA ASP A 218 36.35 -16.43 -3.25
C ASP A 218 35.55 -15.28 -3.88
N THR A 219 35.40 -15.37 -5.20
CA THR A 219 34.57 -14.43 -5.97
C THR A 219 33.07 -14.67 -5.73
N TYR A 220 32.25 -13.62 -5.89
CA TYR A 220 30.78 -13.74 -5.83
C TYR A 220 30.24 -14.84 -6.73
N ARG A 221 30.77 -14.95 -7.97
CA ARG A 221 30.35 -15.98 -8.92
C ARG A 221 30.65 -17.39 -8.39
N LYS A 222 31.85 -17.60 -7.84
CA LYS A 222 32.23 -18.89 -7.26
C LYS A 222 31.31 -19.24 -6.08
N ILE A 223 31.15 -18.33 -5.12
CA ILE A 223 30.31 -18.55 -3.93
C ILE A 223 28.86 -18.85 -4.34
N TRP A 224 28.34 -18.12 -5.32
CA TRP A 224 26.99 -18.34 -5.84
C TRP A 224 26.83 -19.72 -6.50
N LEU A 225 27.77 -20.11 -7.37
CA LEU A 225 27.75 -21.44 -7.98
C LEU A 225 27.88 -22.53 -6.92
N ASP A 226 28.78 -22.37 -5.95
CA ASP A 226 28.96 -23.33 -4.86
C ASP A 226 27.66 -23.48 -4.05
N LEU A 227 26.93 -22.38 -3.79
CA LEU A 227 25.64 -22.40 -3.10
C LEU A 227 24.58 -23.15 -3.90
N LEU A 228 24.50 -22.90 -5.21
CA LEU A 228 23.55 -23.60 -6.08
C LEU A 228 23.83 -25.11 -6.12
N HIS A 229 25.09 -25.52 -6.23
CA HIS A 229 25.47 -26.94 -6.20
C HIS A 229 25.28 -27.56 -4.81
N PHE A 230 25.46 -26.78 -3.74
CA PHE A 230 25.23 -27.24 -2.38
C PHE A 230 23.76 -27.59 -2.15
N VAL A 231 22.86 -26.69 -2.54
CA VAL A 231 21.40 -26.83 -2.38
C VAL A 231 20.82 -27.84 -3.37
N ASN A 232 21.35 -27.88 -4.60
CA ASN A 232 20.86 -28.74 -5.67
C ASN A 232 22.00 -29.57 -6.28
N PRO A 233 22.52 -30.57 -5.55
CA PRO A 233 23.65 -31.37 -6.01
C PRO A 233 23.32 -32.20 -7.27
N GLU A 234 22.05 -32.58 -7.43
CA GLU A 234 21.55 -33.36 -8.57
C GLU A 234 21.23 -32.49 -9.79
N GLN A 235 21.35 -31.15 -9.67
CA GLN A 235 21.10 -30.18 -10.74
C GLN A 235 19.72 -30.35 -11.39
N THR A 236 18.71 -30.66 -10.58
CA THR A 236 17.32 -30.78 -11.01
C THR A 236 16.78 -29.43 -11.49
N VAL A 237 15.79 -29.46 -12.40
CA VAL A 237 15.12 -28.24 -12.90
C VAL A 237 14.43 -27.48 -11.77
N ILE A 238 13.85 -28.22 -10.82
CA ILE A 238 13.17 -27.67 -9.65
C ILE A 238 14.14 -27.69 -8.47
N PHE A 239 14.42 -26.52 -7.89
CA PHE A 239 15.27 -26.41 -6.71
C PHE A 239 14.49 -26.85 -5.46
N PRO A 240 15.16 -27.50 -4.49
CA PRO A 240 14.54 -27.81 -3.21
C PRO A 240 14.29 -26.53 -2.40
N PRO A 241 13.34 -26.56 -1.45
CA PRO A 241 13.08 -25.43 -0.58
C PRO A 241 14.30 -25.06 0.27
N VAL A 242 14.56 -23.77 0.38
CA VAL A 242 15.62 -23.22 1.23
C VAL A 242 15.00 -22.40 2.34
N TYR A 243 15.44 -22.66 3.57
CA TYR A 243 14.93 -22.03 4.79
C TYR A 243 15.92 -21.00 5.32
N CYS A 244 15.42 -19.91 5.87
CA CYS A 244 16.20 -18.90 6.57
C CYS A 244 15.38 -18.34 7.73
N ARG A 245 16.02 -17.55 8.61
CA ARG A 245 15.29 -16.92 9.70
C ARG A 245 14.31 -15.89 9.17
N ILE A 246 13.14 -15.78 9.79
CA ILE A 246 12.13 -14.79 9.37
C ILE A 246 12.67 -13.35 9.43
N SER A 247 13.54 -13.05 10.41
CA SER A 247 14.20 -11.74 10.55
C SER A 247 15.14 -11.40 9.40
N GLU A 248 15.61 -12.40 8.66
CA GLU A 248 16.51 -12.24 7.51
C GLU A 248 15.75 -12.17 6.18
N THR A 249 14.43 -12.38 6.21
CA THR A 249 13.58 -12.26 5.01
C THR A 249 13.05 -10.85 4.88
N LYS A 250 13.35 -10.17 3.77
CA LYS A 250 12.74 -8.87 3.47
C LYS A 250 11.23 -9.03 3.30
N GLN A 251 10.47 -8.26 4.08
CA GLN A 251 9.05 -8.05 3.87
C GLN A 251 8.93 -6.98 2.78
N ASN A 252 8.97 -7.39 1.52
CA ASN A 252 8.56 -6.52 0.42
C ASN A 252 7.03 -6.51 0.34
#